data_AF-A0A6P5LFS3-F1
#
_entry.id   AF-A0A6P5LFS3-F1
#
_cell.length_a   1.000
_cell.length_b   1.000
_cell.length_c   1.000
_cell.angle_alpha   90.00
_cell.angle_beta   90.00
_cell.angle_gamma   90.00
#
_symmetry.space_group_name_H-M   'P 1'
#
loop_
_entity.id
_entity.type
_entity.pdbx_description
1 polymer ?
#
loop_
_entity_poly.entity_id
_entity_poly.type
_entity_poly.pdbx_seq_one_letter_code
_entity_poly.pdbx_strand_id
1 'polypeptide(L)'
;MNRMDEEDMEGQEDEERMEGQGGQEAHFSALDQCISLWPRGLFSKKDVPSFFRKPKTVRGSLILLAVSSFLVVLTVYPQMLSKIADIQTSIQMLKGVLETAPPQAQMLSTYLGNASAKIEEVKKGLKNASDQIQMANNNEKNASAEIQMLKKGLENASAQTHMANRNLKNGSDEIKKLKKDLESTNALNSEVQRLRRGLEKANEEIQKIMGRLVNTSSLNAAVQDLKEQVENLTAQQCQQGPRDPSTLGSLLQLIIQGWHFYEGKAYYFSDTKMTWEEAEHFCVAHNSHLASVTSDGEQEFLSKRTNGVYHWIGLTDKNTEGTWQWVDGTPYNESQAFWNKNQPDNWHYEKGLKEDCVHTQVKWNDMLCDQPYPWICQKVPELPGSTPGCGQAHHLSPILPHRATNDSGTVPGSASSIRT
;
A
#
# COMPACT_ATOMS: atom_id res chain seq x y z
N MET A 1 61.64 -17.05 3.95
CA MET A 1 60.59 -16.75 4.94
C MET A 1 59.28 -16.71 4.17
N ASN A 2 58.46 -17.74 4.32
CA ASN A 2 57.32 -18.12 3.45
C ASN A 2 56.27 -17.00 3.32
N ARG A 3 55.82 -16.59 2.12
CA ARG A 3 54.95 -17.25 1.10
C ARG A 3 53.47 -17.24 1.50
N MET A 4 52.78 -16.22 1.01
CA MET A 4 51.33 -16.15 0.83
C MET A 4 50.97 -16.92 -0.44
N ASP A 5 49.90 -17.72 -0.39
CA ASP A 5 48.69 -17.62 -1.23
C ASP A 5 47.80 -18.85 -0.99
N GLU A 6 46.49 -18.69 -1.30
CA GLU A 6 45.46 -19.73 -1.53
C GLU A 6 44.90 -20.44 -0.26
N GLU A 7 43.59 -20.65 -0.02
CA GLU A 7 42.41 -20.83 -0.89
C GLU A 7 41.08 -20.49 -0.16
N ASP A 8 40.07 -20.13 -0.96
CA ASP A 8 38.66 -20.56 -1.00
C ASP A 8 37.79 -20.66 0.27
N MET A 9 36.63 -19.98 0.21
CA MET A 9 35.53 -20.12 1.17
C MET A 9 34.18 -20.13 0.44
N GLU A 10 33.68 -21.32 0.09
CA GLU A 10 32.29 -21.59 -0.31
C GLU A 10 31.89 -23.05 0.06
N GLY A 11 30.77 -23.20 0.80
CA GLY A 11 29.93 -24.42 0.97
C GLY A 11 30.51 -25.59 1.80
N GLN A 12 29.80 -26.31 2.69
CA GLN A 12 28.36 -26.43 2.99
C GLN A 12 28.19 -27.16 4.34
N GLU A 13 27.11 -26.79 5.05
CA GLU A 13 26.19 -27.61 5.85
C GLU A 13 26.71 -28.56 6.95
N ASP A 14 26.27 -28.31 8.19
CA ASP A 14 25.44 -29.28 8.94
C ASP A 14 24.65 -28.58 10.08
N GLU A 15 23.33 -28.50 9.84
CA GLU A 15 22.25 -28.85 10.76
C GLU A 15 22.15 -28.22 12.18
N GLU A 16 21.56 -27.02 12.27
CA GLU A 16 20.77 -26.62 13.46
C GLU A 16 19.36 -26.11 13.07
N ARG A 17 18.47 -27.10 12.95
CA ARG A 17 17.05 -27.13 13.32
C ARG A 17 16.35 -25.78 13.63
N MET A 18 15.60 -25.32 12.64
CA MET A 18 14.42 -24.47 12.83
C MET A 18 13.33 -25.26 13.59
N GLU A 19 12.94 -24.79 14.78
CA GLU A 19 11.57 -24.95 15.27
C GLU A 19 10.91 -23.58 15.36
N GLY A 20 9.94 -23.37 14.48
CA GLY A 20 9.11 -22.18 14.46
C GLY A 20 8.37 -22.01 15.76
N GLN A 21 8.49 -20.84 16.38
CA GLN A 21 7.52 -20.40 17.37
C GLN A 21 6.26 -19.96 16.63
N GLY A 22 5.38 -20.95 16.45
CA GLY A 22 4.00 -20.76 16.08
C GLY A 22 3.33 -19.74 16.98
N GLY A 23 2.48 -18.91 16.36
CA GLY A 23 1.58 -18.02 17.06
C GLY A 23 0.82 -18.79 18.13
N GLN A 24 0.90 -18.30 19.37
CA GLN A 24 -0.01 -18.74 20.42
C GLN A 24 -1.25 -17.85 20.35
N GLU A 25 -2.18 -18.23 19.47
CA GLU A 25 -3.57 -17.83 19.60
C GLU A 25 -4.09 -18.37 20.94
N ALA A 26 -4.45 -17.45 21.84
CA ALA A 26 -5.18 -17.78 23.04
C ALA A 26 -6.65 -18.04 22.65
N HIS A 27 -7.05 -19.30 22.57
CA HIS A 27 -8.46 -19.66 22.45
C HIS A 27 -9.21 -19.29 23.74
N PHE A 28 -10.20 -18.42 23.60
CA PHE A 28 -11.22 -18.18 24.61
C PHE A 28 -12.35 -19.17 24.44
N SER A 29 -12.65 -19.94 25.49
CA SER A 29 -13.91 -20.65 25.62
C SER A 29 -14.52 -20.26 26.96
N ALA A 30 -15.60 -19.49 26.90
CA ALA A 30 -16.41 -19.14 28.05
C ALA A 30 -17.49 -20.23 28.21
N LEU A 31 -17.32 -21.09 29.21
CA LEU A 31 -18.41 -21.87 29.81
C LEU A 31 -18.05 -22.11 31.27
N ASP A 32 -18.91 -21.60 32.14
CA ASP A 32 -18.95 -21.70 33.61
C ASP A 32 -17.74 -21.19 34.43
N GLN A 33 -17.96 -19.98 34.96
CA GLN A 33 -17.36 -19.36 36.14
C GLN A 33 -16.23 -20.13 36.86
N CYS A 34 -14.97 -19.89 36.48
CA CYS A 34 -13.79 -19.84 37.36
C CYS A 34 -12.57 -19.31 36.59
N ILE A 35 -12.04 -18.15 36.97
CA ILE A 35 -10.74 -17.65 36.47
C ILE A 35 -9.68 -17.96 37.53
N SER A 36 -8.71 -18.81 37.20
CA SER A 36 -7.50 -19.01 38.00
C SER A 36 -6.28 -18.51 37.25
N LEU A 37 -5.62 -17.49 37.78
CA LEU A 37 -4.30 -17.03 37.33
C LEU A 37 -3.23 -17.70 38.20
N TRP A 38 -2.37 -18.51 37.61
CA TRP A 38 -1.13 -18.98 38.24
C TRP A 38 0.06 -18.50 37.41
N PRO A 39 1.10 -17.88 38.00
CA PRO A 39 2.37 -17.70 37.32
C PRO A 39 2.99 -19.08 37.10
N ARG A 40 3.39 -19.41 35.87
CA ARG A 40 4.17 -20.62 35.62
C ARG A 40 5.60 -20.41 36.09
N GLY A 41 6.07 -21.36 36.91
CA GLY A 41 7.46 -21.50 37.30
C GLY A 41 7.76 -20.90 38.67
N LEU A 42 7.65 -21.74 39.72
CA LEU A 42 8.55 -21.73 40.89
C LEU A 42 8.18 -22.75 41.99
N PHE A 43 7.16 -23.61 41.82
CA PHE A 43 6.90 -24.68 42.77
C PHE A 43 6.69 -26.04 42.10
N SER A 44 7.61 -26.97 42.40
CA SER A 44 7.49 -28.39 42.07
C SER A 44 6.27 -28.96 42.80
N LYS A 45 5.47 -29.75 42.07
CA LYS A 45 4.14 -30.23 42.44
C LYS A 45 4.14 -31.31 43.54
N LYS A 46 5.10 -31.29 44.47
CA LYS A 46 5.29 -32.31 45.52
C LYS A 46 5.18 -31.83 46.97
N ASP A 47 5.11 -30.53 47.25
CA ASP A 47 5.03 -30.06 48.65
C ASP A 47 3.77 -29.22 48.93
N VAL A 48 2.60 -29.78 48.62
CA VAL A 48 1.33 -29.31 49.21
C VAL A 48 0.94 -30.32 50.28
N PRO A 49 0.79 -29.91 51.57
CA PRO A 49 0.31 -30.82 52.62
C PRO A 49 -0.98 -31.51 52.18
N SER A 50 -1.06 -32.82 52.37
CA SER A 50 -2.08 -33.76 51.86
C SER A 50 -3.53 -33.50 52.30
N PHE A 51 -3.80 -32.36 52.93
CA PHE A 51 -5.09 -31.98 53.50
C PHE A 51 -6.12 -31.51 52.46
N PHE A 52 -5.70 -30.93 51.32
CA PHE A 52 -6.62 -30.31 50.35
C PHE A 52 -7.14 -31.23 49.22
N ARG A 53 -6.89 -32.55 49.29
CA ARG A 53 -7.20 -33.47 48.18
C ARG A 53 -8.16 -34.61 48.54
N LYS A 54 -9.28 -34.31 49.22
CA LYS A 54 -10.32 -35.32 49.52
C LYS A 54 -11.72 -34.89 49.03
N PRO A 55 -12.55 -35.87 48.60
CA PRO A 55 -13.84 -35.62 47.95
C PRO A 55 -14.84 -34.91 48.87
N LYS A 56 -15.80 -34.19 48.27
CA LYS A 56 -16.79 -33.32 48.94
C LYS A 56 -17.53 -34.00 50.13
N THR A 57 -17.62 -35.32 50.14
CA THR A 57 -18.18 -36.15 51.22
C THR A 57 -17.38 -36.11 52.52
N VAL A 58 -16.05 -36.05 52.48
CA VAL A 58 -15.20 -36.04 53.70
C VAL A 58 -15.31 -34.70 54.45
N ARG A 59 -15.48 -33.59 53.70
CA ARG A 59 -15.72 -32.26 54.26
C ARG A 59 -17.08 -32.19 54.95
N GLY A 60 -18.11 -32.79 54.36
CA GLY A 60 -19.44 -32.91 54.96
C GLY A 60 -19.41 -33.67 56.29
N SER A 61 -18.73 -34.83 56.34
CA SER A 61 -18.61 -35.62 57.56
C SER A 61 -17.85 -34.91 58.68
N LEU A 62 -16.77 -34.19 58.36
CA LEU A 62 -16.02 -33.40 59.34
C LEU A 62 -16.83 -32.23 59.91
N ILE A 63 -17.60 -31.55 59.06
CA ILE A 63 -18.52 -30.48 59.50
C ILE A 63 -19.63 -31.08 60.37
N LEU A 64 -20.21 -32.22 60.00
CA LEU A 64 -21.24 -32.89 60.79
C LEU A 64 -20.72 -33.35 62.16
N LEU A 65 -19.50 -33.88 62.23
CA LEU A 65 -18.85 -34.27 63.48
C LEU A 65 -18.49 -33.06 64.34
N ALA A 66 -18.07 -31.95 63.74
CA ALA A 66 -17.80 -30.71 64.46
C ALA A 66 -19.09 -30.08 64.99
N VAL A 67 -20.15 -30.05 64.18
CA VAL A 67 -21.47 -29.53 64.56
C VAL A 67 -22.13 -30.42 65.62
N SER A 68 -22.02 -31.75 65.51
CA SER A 68 -22.55 -32.66 66.53
C SER A 68 -21.77 -32.54 67.85
N SER A 69 -20.45 -32.42 67.79
CA SER A 69 -19.62 -32.15 68.98
C SER A 69 -20.00 -30.81 69.62
N PHE A 70 -20.20 -29.75 68.82
CA PHE A 70 -20.58 -28.43 69.32
C PHE A 70 -21.99 -28.41 69.92
N LEU A 71 -22.94 -29.13 69.31
CA LEU A 71 -24.30 -29.29 69.84
C LEU A 71 -24.30 -30.06 71.16
N VAL A 72 -23.52 -31.15 71.27
CA VAL A 72 -23.35 -31.88 72.52
C VAL A 72 -22.75 -30.99 73.60
N VAL A 73 -21.75 -30.18 73.28
CA VAL A 73 -21.19 -29.21 74.24
C VAL A 73 -22.25 -28.18 74.64
N LEU A 74 -22.99 -27.59 73.71
CA LEU A 74 -24.01 -26.58 74.02
C LEU A 74 -25.19 -27.12 74.84
N THR A 75 -25.60 -28.38 74.66
CA THR A 75 -26.75 -28.95 75.38
C THR A 75 -26.36 -29.64 76.67
N VAL A 76 -25.23 -30.38 76.69
CA VAL A 76 -24.82 -31.17 77.84
C VAL A 76 -24.08 -30.31 78.87
N TYR A 77 -23.33 -29.29 78.44
CA TYR A 77 -22.55 -28.46 79.37
C TYR A 77 -23.43 -27.64 80.35
N PRO A 78 -24.52 -26.97 79.94
CA PRO A 78 -25.41 -26.27 80.87
C PRO A 78 -26.13 -27.25 81.82
N GLN A 79 -26.51 -28.43 81.32
CA GLN A 79 -27.13 -29.47 82.13
C GLN A 79 -26.17 -30.02 83.19
N MET A 80 -24.90 -30.20 82.83
CA MET A 80 -23.85 -30.62 83.77
C MET A 80 -23.58 -29.55 84.83
N LEU A 81 -23.52 -28.27 84.44
CA LEU A 81 -23.36 -27.16 85.40
C LEU A 81 -24.54 -27.04 86.37
N SER A 82 -25.78 -27.22 85.88
CA SER A 82 -26.98 -27.26 86.74
C SER A 82 -26.90 -28.40 87.74
N LYS A 83 -26.53 -29.60 87.29
CA LYS A 83 -26.37 -30.75 88.19
C LYS A 83 -25.25 -30.57 89.20
N ILE A 84 -24.15 -29.92 88.83
CA ILE A 84 -23.06 -29.59 89.76
C ILE A 84 -23.56 -28.62 90.84
N ALA A 85 -24.36 -27.60 90.47
CA ALA A 85 -24.97 -26.68 91.43
C ALA A 85 -25.95 -27.39 92.39
N ASP A 86 -26.78 -28.30 91.88
CA ASP A 86 -27.70 -29.11 92.70
C ASP A 86 -26.97 -30.04 93.67
N ILE A 87 -25.89 -30.68 93.21
CA ILE A 87 -25.02 -31.52 94.04
C ILE A 87 -24.36 -30.67 95.14
N GLN A 88 -23.92 -29.46 94.82
CA GLN A 88 -23.28 -28.56 95.79
C GLN A 88 -24.27 -28.09 96.87
N THR A 89 -25.50 -27.74 96.48
CA THR A 89 -26.59 -27.42 97.44
C THR A 89 -26.91 -28.61 98.34
N SER A 90 -26.95 -29.82 97.77
CA SER A 90 -27.22 -31.04 98.52
C SER A 90 -26.09 -31.40 99.50
N ILE A 91 -24.84 -31.19 99.10
CA ILE A 91 -23.65 -31.36 99.97
C ILE A 91 -23.66 -30.36 101.12
N GLN A 92 -24.05 -29.09 100.88
CA GLN A 92 -24.17 -28.07 101.93
C GLN A 92 -25.25 -28.43 102.97
N MET A 93 -26.40 -28.95 102.52
CA MET A 93 -27.45 -29.42 103.43
C MET A 93 -27.01 -30.66 104.23
N LEU A 94 -26.35 -31.63 103.59
CA LEU A 94 -25.79 -32.80 104.28
C LEU A 94 -24.74 -32.42 105.32
N LYS A 95 -23.88 -31.44 105.01
CA LYS A 95 -22.88 -30.92 105.96
C LYS A 95 -23.55 -30.34 107.22
N GLY A 96 -24.60 -29.54 107.06
CA GLY A 96 -25.36 -28.96 108.18
C GLY A 96 -26.04 -30.00 109.07
N VAL A 97 -26.56 -31.09 108.48
CA VAL A 97 -27.15 -32.21 109.25
C VAL A 97 -26.07 -32.97 110.03
N LEU A 98 -24.90 -33.17 109.41
CA LEU A 98 -23.81 -33.98 109.95
C LEU A 98 -23.01 -33.30 111.08
N GLU A 99 -23.04 -31.96 111.15
CA GLU A 99 -22.47 -31.18 112.26
C GLU A 99 -23.19 -31.41 113.61
N THR A 100 -24.39 -32.01 113.60
CA THR A 100 -25.18 -32.34 114.81
C THR A 100 -25.09 -33.81 115.25
N ALA A 101 -24.27 -34.63 114.58
CA ALA A 101 -24.22 -36.09 114.75
C ALA A 101 -23.00 -36.60 115.58
N PRO A 102 -23.04 -37.84 116.14
CA PRO A 102 -21.98 -38.39 117.01
C PRO A 102 -20.61 -38.55 116.31
N PRO A 103 -19.50 -38.79 117.04
CA PRO A 103 -18.10 -38.68 116.54
C PRO A 103 -17.76 -39.50 115.28
N GLN A 104 -18.53 -40.54 114.96
CA GLN A 104 -18.37 -41.35 113.75
C GLN A 104 -18.89 -40.65 112.47
N ALA A 105 -19.72 -39.61 112.60
CA ALA A 105 -20.25 -38.80 111.50
C ALA A 105 -19.29 -37.67 111.07
N GLN A 106 -18.30 -37.29 111.90
CA GLN A 106 -17.33 -36.24 111.58
C GLN A 106 -16.39 -36.59 110.42
N MET A 107 -16.08 -37.88 110.21
CA MET A 107 -15.23 -38.32 109.10
C MET A 107 -15.86 -37.99 107.74
N LEU A 108 -17.17 -38.19 107.61
CA LEU A 108 -17.93 -37.93 106.39
C LEU A 108 -18.03 -36.41 106.11
N SER A 109 -18.04 -35.57 107.15
CA SER A 109 -18.02 -34.10 107.03
C SER A 109 -16.70 -33.62 106.42
N THR A 110 -15.57 -34.20 106.84
CA THR A 110 -14.26 -33.92 106.27
C THR A 110 -14.17 -34.35 104.80
N TYR A 111 -14.72 -35.52 104.45
CA TYR A 111 -14.79 -35.96 103.05
C TYR A 111 -15.66 -35.03 102.18
N LEU A 112 -16.82 -34.60 102.69
CA LEU A 112 -17.70 -33.65 102.00
C LEU A 112 -17.06 -32.26 101.85
N GLY A 113 -16.35 -31.78 102.88
CA GLY A 113 -15.57 -30.54 102.81
C GLY A 113 -14.48 -30.61 101.74
N ASN A 114 -13.73 -31.71 101.68
CA ASN A 114 -12.70 -31.94 100.66
C ASN A 114 -13.29 -32.05 99.25
N ALA A 115 -14.45 -32.70 99.09
CA ALA A 115 -15.15 -32.78 97.81
C ALA A 115 -15.62 -31.39 97.35
N SER A 116 -16.20 -30.59 98.26
CA SER A 116 -16.61 -29.21 97.96
C SER A 116 -15.42 -28.33 97.55
N ALA A 117 -14.26 -28.47 98.21
CA ALA A 117 -13.06 -27.72 97.85
C ALA A 117 -12.55 -28.08 96.44
N LYS A 118 -12.53 -29.37 96.09
CA LYS A 118 -12.18 -29.83 94.73
C LYS A 118 -13.16 -29.34 93.66
N ILE A 119 -14.46 -29.28 93.99
CA ILE A 119 -15.48 -28.74 93.07
C ILE A 119 -15.23 -27.25 92.80
N GLU A 120 -14.93 -26.45 93.83
CA GLU A 120 -14.60 -25.03 93.63
C GLU A 120 -13.27 -24.83 92.87
N GLU A 121 -12.28 -25.69 93.07
CA GLU A 121 -11.05 -25.70 92.26
C GLU A 121 -11.33 -25.98 90.79
N VAL A 122 -12.15 -27.00 90.49
CA VAL A 122 -12.58 -27.33 89.12
C VAL A 122 -13.35 -26.16 88.50
N LYS A 123 -14.25 -25.52 89.25
CA LYS A 123 -15.01 -24.34 88.79
C LYS A 123 -14.11 -23.15 88.48
N LYS A 124 -13.09 -22.89 89.30
CA LYS A 124 -12.08 -21.86 89.03
C LYS A 124 -11.28 -22.19 87.77
N GLY A 125 -10.87 -23.45 87.61
CA GLY A 125 -10.18 -23.93 86.41
C GLY A 125 -11.04 -23.75 85.15
N LEU A 126 -12.33 -24.08 85.24
CA LEU A 126 -13.29 -23.95 84.15
C LEU A 126 -13.54 -22.50 83.76
N LYS A 127 -13.64 -21.60 84.75
CA LYS A 127 -13.75 -20.15 84.50
C LYS A 127 -12.51 -19.61 83.80
N ASN A 128 -11.31 -19.96 84.27
CA ASN A 128 -10.07 -19.57 83.61
C ASN A 128 -9.96 -20.11 82.18
N ALA A 129 -10.36 -21.35 81.94
CA ALA A 129 -10.42 -21.92 80.59
C ALA A 129 -11.42 -21.18 79.69
N SER A 130 -12.59 -20.81 80.21
CA SER A 130 -13.58 -19.99 79.49
C SER A 130 -13.02 -18.62 79.09
N ASP A 131 -12.32 -17.94 80.01
CA ASP A 131 -11.72 -16.64 79.75
C ASP A 131 -10.62 -16.74 78.67
N GLN A 132 -9.79 -17.79 78.72
CA GLN A 132 -8.78 -18.06 77.69
C GLN A 132 -9.40 -18.35 76.31
N ILE A 133 -10.49 -19.11 76.24
CA ILE A 133 -11.22 -19.38 75.00
C ILE A 133 -11.80 -18.07 74.42
N GLN A 134 -12.33 -17.20 75.27
CA GLN A 134 -12.85 -15.91 74.82
C GLN A 134 -11.74 -15.00 74.26
N MET A 135 -10.57 -14.95 74.92
CA MET A 135 -9.41 -14.23 74.40
C MET A 135 -8.93 -14.82 73.06
N ALA A 136 -8.85 -16.14 72.94
CA ALA A 136 -8.46 -16.81 71.70
C ALA A 136 -9.42 -16.50 70.54
N ASN A 137 -10.73 -16.51 70.80
CA ASN A 137 -11.76 -16.16 69.81
C ASN A 137 -11.66 -14.69 69.36
N ASN A 138 -11.36 -13.77 70.28
CA ASN A 138 -11.12 -12.37 69.92
C ASN A 138 -9.87 -12.20 69.07
N ASN A 139 -8.80 -12.93 69.37
CA ASN A 139 -7.57 -12.94 68.56
C ASN A 139 -7.83 -13.52 67.17
N GLU A 140 -8.62 -14.58 67.06
CA GLU A 140 -9.03 -15.16 65.77
C GLU A 140 -9.82 -14.15 64.93
N LYS A 141 -10.77 -13.42 65.54
CA LYS A 141 -11.50 -12.35 64.87
C LYS A 141 -10.59 -11.24 64.38
N ASN A 142 -9.62 -10.82 65.20
CA ASN A 142 -8.65 -9.79 64.81
C ASN A 142 -7.77 -10.26 63.64
N ALA A 143 -7.21 -11.46 63.73
CA ALA A 143 -6.42 -12.06 62.66
C ALA A 143 -7.22 -12.20 61.36
N SER A 144 -8.50 -12.57 61.45
CA SER A 144 -9.41 -12.62 60.30
C SER A 144 -9.59 -11.25 59.63
N ALA A 145 -9.76 -10.19 60.43
CA ALA A 145 -9.87 -8.82 59.92
C ALA A 145 -8.58 -8.36 59.22
N GLU A 146 -7.41 -8.64 59.80
CA GLU A 146 -6.11 -8.34 59.19
C GLU A 146 -5.91 -9.08 57.86
N ILE A 147 -6.25 -10.37 57.80
CA ILE A 147 -6.18 -11.17 56.56
C ILE A 147 -7.11 -10.58 55.49
N GLN A 148 -8.31 -10.14 55.86
CA GLN A 148 -9.23 -9.50 54.91
C GLN A 148 -8.69 -8.18 54.37
N MET A 149 -8.03 -7.36 55.21
CA MET A 149 -7.39 -6.13 54.76
C MET A 149 -6.21 -6.43 53.82
N LEU A 150 -5.36 -7.39 54.17
CA LEU A 150 -4.26 -7.82 53.31
C LEU A 150 -4.76 -8.35 51.96
N LYS A 151 -5.85 -9.12 51.96
CA LYS A 151 -6.49 -9.60 50.73
C LYS A 151 -6.93 -8.45 49.82
N LYS A 152 -7.61 -7.43 50.37
CA LYS A 152 -8.01 -6.24 49.61
C LYS A 152 -6.79 -5.46 49.09
N GLY A 153 -5.73 -5.36 49.89
CA GLY A 153 -4.47 -4.75 49.48
C GLY A 153 -3.85 -5.47 48.29
N LEU A 154 -3.85 -6.81 48.31
CA LEU A 154 -3.33 -7.64 47.23
C LEU A 154 -4.16 -7.51 45.94
N GLU A 155 -5.50 -7.48 46.06
CA GLU A 155 -6.40 -7.26 44.93
C GLU A 155 -6.16 -5.89 44.27
N ASN A 156 -5.99 -4.84 45.08
CA ASN A 156 -5.67 -3.50 44.58
C ASN A 156 -4.28 -3.45 43.91
N ALA A 157 -3.26 -4.06 44.54
CA ALA A 157 -1.92 -4.14 43.96
C ALA A 157 -1.94 -4.89 42.61
N SER A 158 -2.67 -6.00 42.52
CA SER A 158 -2.86 -6.74 41.27
C SER A 158 -3.51 -5.89 40.19
N ALA A 159 -4.57 -5.13 40.53
CA ALA A 159 -5.20 -4.21 39.58
C ALA A 159 -4.24 -3.12 39.09
N GLN A 160 -3.41 -2.56 39.99
CA GLN A 160 -2.37 -1.60 39.63
C GLN A 160 -1.33 -2.20 38.69
N THR A 161 -0.86 -3.42 38.96
CA THR A 161 0.07 -4.14 38.06
C THR A 161 -0.53 -4.36 36.68
N HIS A 162 -1.81 -4.75 36.60
CA HIS A 162 -2.51 -4.91 35.32
C HIS A 162 -2.61 -3.59 34.54
N MET A 163 -2.87 -2.46 35.21
CA MET A 163 -2.86 -1.14 34.57
C MET A 163 -1.48 -0.74 34.07
N ALA A 164 -0.45 -0.91 34.91
CA ALA A 164 0.93 -0.61 34.53
C ALA A 164 1.35 -1.43 33.30
N ASN A 165 0.97 -2.72 33.25
CA ASN A 165 1.26 -3.58 32.11
C ASN A 165 0.54 -3.12 30.82
N ARG A 166 -0.71 -2.63 30.92
CA ARG A 166 -1.40 -2.02 29.77
C ARG A 166 -0.69 -0.76 29.29
N ASN A 167 -0.26 0.11 30.21
CA ASN A 167 0.46 1.34 29.84
C ASN A 167 1.80 1.02 29.17
N LEU A 168 2.54 0.03 29.68
CA LEU A 168 3.78 -0.44 29.07
C LEU A 168 3.55 -1.01 27.67
N LYS A 169 2.46 -1.78 27.47
CA LYS A 169 2.08 -2.29 26.15
C LYS A 169 1.78 -1.16 25.17
N ASN A 170 0.97 -0.18 25.58
CA ASN A 170 0.66 0.98 24.75
C ASN A 170 1.93 1.76 24.39
N GLY A 171 2.81 2.02 25.36
CA GLY A 171 4.09 2.68 25.10
C GLY A 171 5.00 1.88 24.16
N SER A 172 5.01 0.55 24.27
CA SER A 172 5.74 -0.32 23.34
C SER A 172 5.21 -0.21 21.91
N ASP A 173 3.89 -0.15 21.74
CA ASP A 173 3.27 -0.04 20.43
C ASP A 173 3.48 1.35 19.80
N GLU A 174 3.50 2.42 20.61
CA GLU A 174 3.90 3.77 20.18
C GLU A 174 5.37 3.80 19.71
N ILE A 175 6.29 3.18 20.46
CA ILE A 175 7.70 3.09 20.08
C ILE A 175 7.87 2.36 18.74
N LYS A 176 7.12 1.27 18.50
CA LYS A 176 7.15 0.57 17.21
C LYS A 176 6.67 1.45 16.07
N LYS A 177 5.61 2.24 16.29
CA LYS A 177 5.11 3.19 15.30
C LYS A 177 6.17 4.26 14.98
N LEU A 178 6.77 4.86 16.01
CA LEU A 178 7.84 5.85 15.84
C LEU A 178 9.05 5.27 15.10
N LYS A 179 9.41 4.00 15.36
CA LYS A 179 10.48 3.31 14.62
C LYS A 179 10.17 3.23 13.12
N LYS A 180 8.94 2.86 12.76
CA LYS A 180 8.50 2.79 11.35
C LYS A 180 8.52 4.16 10.67
N ASP A 181 8.11 5.20 11.39
CA ASP A 181 8.13 6.58 10.89
C ASP A 181 9.58 7.06 10.65
N LEU A 182 10.52 6.67 11.52
CA LEU A 182 11.95 6.94 11.36
C LEU A 182 12.55 6.21 10.13
N GLU A 183 12.20 4.95 9.92
CA GLU A 183 12.62 4.18 8.74
C GLU A 183 12.12 4.84 7.44
N SER A 184 10.88 5.35 7.45
CA SER A 184 10.31 6.10 6.31
C SER A 184 11.03 7.43 6.07
N THR A 185 11.49 8.10 7.13
CA THR A 185 12.28 9.33 7.04
C THR A 185 13.66 9.06 6.42
N ASN A 186 14.29 7.93 6.74
CA ASN A 186 15.54 7.52 6.09
C ASN A 186 15.35 7.24 4.59
N ALA A 187 14.23 6.64 4.20
CA ALA A 187 13.87 6.47 2.79
C ALA A 187 13.69 7.83 2.10
N LEU A 188 13.01 8.78 2.74
CA LEU A 188 12.86 10.15 2.23
C LEU A 188 14.23 10.83 2.05
N ASN A 189 15.15 10.66 3.00
CA ASN A 189 16.51 11.19 2.88
C ASN A 189 17.24 10.60 1.66
N SER A 190 17.08 9.30 1.38
CA SER A 190 17.67 8.68 0.19
C SER A 190 17.14 9.29 -1.11
N GLU A 191 15.85 9.65 -1.14
CA GLU A 191 15.20 10.29 -2.27
C GLU A 191 15.67 11.73 -2.46
N VAL A 192 15.84 12.48 -1.37
CA VAL A 192 16.48 13.82 -1.39
C VAL A 192 17.89 13.74 -1.98
N GLN A 193 18.69 12.73 -1.61
CA GLN A 193 20.03 12.54 -2.18
C GLN A 193 19.97 12.18 -3.67
N ARG A 194 18.98 11.41 -4.11
CA ARG A 194 18.76 11.10 -5.53
C ARG A 194 18.42 12.36 -6.32
N LEU A 195 17.51 13.19 -5.80
CA LEU A 195 17.15 14.47 -6.41
C LEU A 195 18.36 15.41 -6.48
N ARG A 196 19.17 15.49 -5.42
CA ARG A 196 20.40 16.28 -5.40
C ARG A 196 21.38 15.87 -6.50
N ARG A 197 21.64 14.57 -6.66
CA ARG A 197 22.48 14.07 -7.77
C ARG A 197 21.89 14.39 -9.14
N GLY A 198 20.56 14.31 -9.27
CA GLY A 198 19.85 14.71 -10.49
C GLY A 198 20.05 16.18 -10.81
N LEU A 199 19.98 17.05 -9.80
CA LEU A 199 20.20 18.49 -9.94
C LEU A 199 21.66 18.80 -10.32
N GLU A 200 22.64 18.13 -9.71
CA GLU A 200 24.06 18.27 -10.07
C GLU A 200 24.30 17.88 -11.53
N LYS A 201 23.75 16.76 -12.00
CA LYS A 201 23.84 16.33 -13.39
C LYS A 201 23.16 17.31 -14.36
N ALA A 202 21.97 17.82 -14.00
CA ALA A 202 21.29 18.83 -14.81
C ALA A 202 22.12 20.11 -14.92
N ASN A 203 22.76 20.54 -13.83
CA ASN A 203 23.66 21.68 -13.84
C ASN A 203 24.88 21.45 -14.75
N GLU A 204 25.49 20.26 -14.73
CA GLU A 204 26.59 19.93 -15.65
C GLU A 204 26.16 19.99 -17.12
N GLU A 205 24.98 19.47 -17.46
CA GLU A 205 24.44 19.53 -18.82
C GLU A 205 24.15 20.98 -19.23
N ILE A 206 23.61 21.81 -18.33
CA ILE A 206 23.42 23.25 -18.57
C ILE A 206 24.77 23.92 -18.86
N GLN A 207 25.82 23.63 -18.09
CA GLN A 207 27.16 24.18 -18.34
C GLN A 207 27.73 23.72 -19.69
N LYS A 208 27.52 22.46 -20.09
CA LYS A 208 27.91 21.97 -21.43
C LYS A 208 27.16 22.72 -22.53
N ILE A 209 25.84 22.89 -22.40
CA ILE A 209 25.03 23.64 -23.37
C ILE A 209 25.51 25.08 -23.44
N MET A 210 25.78 25.72 -22.30
CA MET A 210 26.32 27.08 -22.24
C MET A 210 27.67 27.17 -22.95
N GLY A 211 28.57 26.20 -22.77
CA GLY A 211 29.83 26.10 -23.52
C GLY A 211 29.62 25.94 -25.03
N ARG A 212 28.65 25.13 -25.46
CA ARG A 212 28.27 25.00 -26.88
C ARG A 212 27.72 26.31 -27.44
N LEU A 213 26.90 27.03 -26.66
CA LEU A 213 26.34 28.32 -27.04
C LEU A 213 27.44 29.39 -27.21
N VAL A 214 28.42 29.42 -26.31
CA VAL A 214 29.60 30.29 -26.43
C VAL A 214 30.39 29.93 -27.69
N ASN A 215 30.59 28.66 -28.01
CA ASN A 215 31.23 28.26 -29.29
C ASN A 215 30.37 28.61 -30.52
N THR A 216 29.05 28.77 -30.37
CA THR A 216 28.17 29.21 -31.46
C THR A 216 28.45 30.67 -31.84
N SER A 217 29.03 31.48 -30.95
CA SER A 217 29.55 32.81 -31.32
C SER A 217 30.73 32.72 -32.31
N SER A 218 31.53 31.66 -32.22
CA SER A 218 32.58 31.35 -33.19
C SER A 218 31.99 30.88 -34.53
N LEU A 219 30.86 30.15 -34.49
CA LEU A 219 30.09 29.83 -35.69
C LEU A 219 29.47 31.08 -36.31
N ASN A 220 28.98 32.03 -35.51
CA ASN A 220 28.51 33.32 -36.03
C ASN A 220 29.64 34.10 -36.71
N ALA A 221 30.86 34.07 -36.17
CA ALA A 221 32.02 34.68 -36.83
C ALA A 221 32.33 33.98 -38.17
N ALA A 222 32.27 32.65 -38.22
CA ALA A 222 32.44 31.89 -39.46
C ALA A 222 31.30 32.13 -40.47
N VAL A 223 30.06 32.32 -40.03
CA VAL A 223 28.92 32.67 -40.88
C VAL A 223 29.06 34.09 -41.44
N GLN A 224 29.62 35.04 -40.69
CA GLN A 224 29.93 36.38 -41.22
C GLN A 224 31.04 36.32 -42.27
N ASP A 225 32.08 35.51 -42.04
CA ASP A 225 33.15 35.28 -43.02
C ASP A 225 32.62 34.59 -44.30
N LEU A 226 31.77 33.56 -44.15
CA LEU A 226 31.08 32.92 -45.27
C LEU A 226 30.12 33.88 -45.99
N LYS A 227 29.47 34.80 -45.27
CA LYS A 227 28.62 35.82 -45.88
C LYS A 227 29.44 36.78 -46.74
N GLU A 228 30.62 37.18 -46.28
CA GLU A 228 31.55 38.04 -47.03
C GLU A 228 32.10 37.30 -48.27
N GLN A 229 32.39 36.01 -48.14
CA GLN A 229 32.77 35.14 -49.27
C GLN A 229 31.63 34.97 -50.29
N VAL A 230 30.39 34.80 -49.82
CA VAL A 230 29.20 34.69 -50.68
C VAL A 230 28.88 36.02 -51.36
N GLU A 231 29.00 37.17 -50.69
CA GLU A 231 28.81 38.48 -51.33
C GLU A 231 29.86 38.72 -52.43
N ASN A 232 31.10 38.26 -52.23
CA ASN A 232 32.16 38.31 -53.23
C ASN A 232 31.91 37.34 -54.42
N LEU A 233 31.40 36.13 -54.15
CA LEU A 233 30.98 35.16 -55.18
C LEU A 233 29.71 35.61 -55.93
N THR A 234 28.79 36.30 -55.24
CA THR A 234 27.56 36.86 -55.82
C THR A 234 27.89 38.02 -56.76
N ALA A 235 28.92 38.81 -56.43
CA ALA A 235 29.49 39.79 -57.36
C ALA A 235 30.16 39.16 -58.59
N GLN A 236 30.54 37.88 -58.54
CA GLN A 236 31.09 37.12 -59.67
C GLN A 236 30.03 36.39 -60.51
N GLN A 237 28.77 36.32 -60.07
CA GLN A 237 27.73 35.50 -60.70
C GLN A 237 26.59 36.33 -61.32
N CYS A 238 26.95 37.35 -62.11
CA CYS A 238 26.02 38.06 -63.00
C CYS A 238 25.91 37.36 -64.38
N GLN A 239 25.69 36.04 -64.42
CA GLN A 239 25.20 35.34 -65.61
C GLN A 239 24.51 34.03 -65.21
N GLN A 240 23.24 34.11 -64.79
CA GLN A 240 22.14 33.18 -65.09
C GLN A 240 20.93 33.46 -64.17
N GLY A 241 19.75 33.47 -64.77
CA GLY A 241 18.51 34.06 -64.24
C GLY A 241 17.86 33.37 -63.02
N PRO A 242 16.74 33.94 -62.53
CA PRO A 242 16.24 33.71 -61.17
C PRO A 242 15.42 32.42 -61.03
N ARG A 243 15.62 31.70 -59.91
CA ARG A 243 14.60 30.82 -59.33
C ARG A 243 13.51 31.68 -58.69
N ASP A 244 12.27 31.26 -58.89
CA ASP A 244 11.05 31.97 -58.49
C ASP A 244 11.00 32.24 -56.96
N PRO A 245 10.92 33.51 -56.51
CA PRO A 245 10.83 33.90 -55.10
C PRO A 245 9.60 33.37 -54.36
N SER A 246 8.57 32.92 -55.09
CA SER A 246 7.29 32.48 -54.51
C SER A 246 7.40 31.16 -53.72
N THR A 247 8.23 30.21 -54.17
CA THR A 247 8.37 28.89 -53.54
C THR A 247 9.03 28.93 -52.17
N LEU A 248 10.04 29.80 -52.00
CA LEU A 248 10.73 29.96 -50.71
C LEU A 248 9.83 30.64 -49.67
N GLY A 249 8.99 31.58 -50.10
CA GLY A 249 8.00 32.23 -49.25
C GLY A 249 6.97 31.24 -48.69
N SER A 250 6.44 30.34 -49.51
CA SER A 250 5.46 29.33 -49.09
C SER A 250 6.03 28.33 -48.07
N LEU A 251 7.28 27.89 -48.25
CA LEU A 251 7.95 27.00 -47.30
C LEU A 251 8.25 27.71 -45.97
N LEU A 252 8.74 28.96 -46.02
CA LEU A 252 8.98 29.75 -44.81
C LEU A 252 7.70 29.99 -44.02
N GLN A 253 6.58 30.23 -44.71
CA GLN A 253 5.28 30.44 -44.08
C GLN A 253 4.81 29.20 -43.30
N LEU A 254 5.00 28.00 -43.86
CA LEU A 254 4.69 26.75 -43.17
C LEU A 254 5.54 26.58 -41.90
N ILE A 255 6.83 26.90 -41.96
CA ILE A 255 7.71 26.85 -40.76
C ILE A 255 7.21 27.81 -39.68
N ILE A 256 6.84 29.04 -40.05
CA ILE A 256 6.31 30.05 -39.12
C ILE A 256 4.98 29.59 -38.49
N GLN A 257 4.17 28.84 -39.24
CA GLN A 257 2.92 28.24 -38.76
C GLN A 257 3.14 26.96 -37.92
N GLY A 258 4.39 26.56 -37.67
CA GLY A 258 4.72 25.41 -36.84
C GLY A 258 4.77 24.07 -37.59
N TRP A 259 4.83 24.07 -38.92
CA TRP A 259 5.02 22.84 -39.69
C TRP A 259 6.49 22.40 -39.69
N HIS A 260 6.71 21.10 -39.67
CA HIS A 260 8.01 20.45 -39.69
C HIS A 260 8.15 19.61 -40.96
N PHE A 261 9.32 19.64 -41.58
CA PHE A 261 9.55 18.97 -42.85
C PHE A 261 10.36 17.70 -42.64
N TYR A 262 9.90 16.60 -43.26
CA TYR A 262 10.62 15.34 -43.31
C TYR A 262 10.33 14.65 -44.64
N GLU A 263 11.39 14.29 -45.37
CA GLU A 263 11.35 13.59 -46.66
C GLU A 263 10.32 14.15 -47.67
N GLY A 264 10.28 15.48 -47.81
CA GLY A 264 9.39 16.16 -48.78
C GLY A 264 7.93 16.28 -48.34
N LYS A 265 7.56 15.79 -47.16
CA LYS A 265 6.25 15.98 -46.52
C LYS A 265 6.37 17.03 -45.40
N ALA A 266 5.28 17.75 -45.15
CA ALA A 266 5.15 18.69 -44.03
C ALA A 266 4.19 18.11 -42.99
N TYR A 267 4.56 18.24 -41.72
CA TYR A 267 3.84 17.70 -40.57
C TYR A 267 3.52 18.79 -39.55
N TYR A 268 2.32 18.77 -39.01
CA TYR A 268 1.91 19.62 -37.90
C TYR A 268 1.61 18.74 -36.69
N PHE A 269 2.15 19.10 -35.53
CA PHE A 269 1.98 18.36 -34.28
C PHE A 269 1.19 19.25 -33.34
N SER A 270 0.03 18.79 -32.88
CA SER A 270 -0.80 19.59 -31.99
C SER A 270 -0.36 19.46 -30.54
N ASP A 271 -0.50 20.54 -29.76
CA ASP A 271 -0.31 20.53 -28.31
C ASP A 271 -1.64 20.37 -27.54
N THR A 272 -2.77 20.44 -28.26
CA THR A 272 -4.12 20.29 -27.70
C THR A 272 -4.70 18.93 -28.05
N LYS A 273 -5.82 18.54 -27.44
CA LYS A 273 -6.41 17.20 -27.62
C LYS A 273 -7.78 17.29 -28.26
N MET A 274 -8.06 16.38 -29.18
CA MET A 274 -9.32 16.22 -29.89
C MET A 274 -9.66 14.74 -30.06
N THR A 275 -10.92 14.44 -30.33
CA THR A 275 -11.30 13.11 -30.85
C THR A 275 -10.66 12.89 -32.22
N TRP A 276 -10.56 11.63 -32.67
CA TRP A 276 -9.94 11.32 -33.96
C TRP A 276 -10.65 12.03 -35.13
N GLU A 277 -11.98 12.09 -35.10
CA GLU A 277 -12.79 12.72 -36.15
C GLU A 277 -12.65 14.26 -36.15
N GLU A 278 -12.61 14.89 -34.97
CA GLU A 278 -12.32 16.32 -34.85
C GLU A 278 -10.90 16.67 -35.34
N ALA A 279 -9.93 15.81 -35.03
CA ALA A 279 -8.54 15.97 -35.46
C ALA A 279 -8.39 15.87 -36.97
N GLU A 280 -9.06 14.91 -37.61
CA GLU A 280 -9.09 14.81 -39.08
C GLU A 280 -9.76 16.04 -39.71
N HIS A 281 -10.89 16.50 -39.18
CA HIS A 281 -11.52 17.74 -39.64
C HIS A 281 -10.58 18.95 -39.52
N PHE A 282 -9.80 19.04 -38.44
CA PHE A 282 -8.78 20.07 -38.30
C PHE A 282 -7.72 19.96 -39.41
N CYS A 283 -7.20 18.76 -39.69
CA CYS A 283 -6.21 18.58 -40.74
C CYS A 283 -6.77 18.94 -42.12
N VAL A 284 -7.99 18.50 -42.45
CA VAL A 284 -8.66 18.82 -43.72
C VAL A 284 -8.84 20.33 -43.89
N ALA A 285 -9.23 21.04 -42.83
CA ALA A 285 -9.34 22.49 -42.84
C ALA A 285 -8.01 23.22 -43.13
N HIS A 286 -6.86 22.53 -42.96
CA HIS A 286 -5.52 23.03 -43.25
C HIS A 286 -4.89 22.43 -44.53
N ASN A 287 -5.73 21.90 -45.42
CA ASN A 287 -5.34 21.20 -46.66
C ASN A 287 -4.33 20.09 -46.38
N SER A 288 -4.64 19.26 -45.38
CA SER A 288 -3.85 18.12 -44.92
C SER A 288 -4.78 17.01 -44.45
N HIS A 289 -4.20 15.88 -44.07
CA HIS A 289 -4.92 14.77 -43.43
C HIS A 289 -4.16 14.33 -42.18
N LEU A 290 -4.78 13.55 -41.30
CA LEU A 290 -4.03 12.85 -40.26
C LEU A 290 -2.92 12.00 -40.89
N ALA A 291 -1.75 12.03 -40.28
CA ALA A 291 -0.52 11.51 -40.88
C ALA A 291 -0.60 10.01 -41.19
N SER A 292 -0.17 9.64 -42.39
CA SER A 292 0.18 8.27 -42.75
C SER A 292 1.64 7.97 -42.40
N VAL A 293 1.94 6.69 -42.24
CA VAL A 293 3.29 6.21 -41.94
C VAL A 293 3.63 5.07 -42.90
N THR A 294 4.65 5.32 -43.73
CA THR A 294 5.00 4.53 -44.91
C THR A 294 6.45 4.04 -44.91
N SER A 295 7.26 4.48 -43.93
CA SER A 295 8.66 4.05 -43.79
C SER A 295 9.10 4.03 -42.32
N ASP A 296 10.15 3.25 -42.02
CA ASP A 296 10.79 3.23 -40.70
C ASP A 296 11.30 4.62 -40.28
N GLY A 297 11.83 5.37 -41.26
CA GLY A 297 12.31 6.74 -41.04
C GLY A 297 11.19 7.71 -40.65
N GLU A 298 10.02 7.58 -41.29
CA GLU A 298 8.84 8.38 -40.95
C GLU A 298 8.34 8.05 -39.54
N GLN A 299 8.25 6.76 -39.18
CA GLN A 299 7.89 6.35 -37.81
C GLN A 299 8.88 6.89 -36.76
N GLU A 300 10.18 6.82 -37.03
CA GLU A 300 11.22 7.35 -36.13
C GLU A 300 11.12 8.88 -36.00
N PHE A 301 10.89 9.58 -37.11
CA PHE A 301 10.70 11.04 -37.13
C PHE A 301 9.52 11.46 -36.26
N LEU A 302 8.35 10.83 -36.43
CA LEU A 302 7.17 11.11 -35.62
C LEU A 302 7.45 10.82 -34.13
N SER A 303 8.01 9.66 -33.82
CA SER A 303 8.30 9.23 -32.44
C SER A 303 9.24 10.19 -31.70
N LYS A 304 10.29 10.68 -32.38
CA LYS A 304 11.23 11.66 -31.81
C LYS A 304 10.57 13.00 -31.57
N ARG A 305 9.65 13.42 -32.45
CA ARG A 305 9.02 14.74 -32.36
C ARG A 305 7.94 14.79 -31.28
N THR A 306 7.18 13.71 -31.11
CA THR A 306 6.14 13.60 -30.07
C THR A 306 6.73 13.38 -28.68
N ASN A 307 8.04 13.10 -28.57
CA ASN A 307 8.76 12.87 -27.31
C ASN A 307 8.08 11.82 -26.40
N GLY A 308 7.53 10.76 -27.01
CA GLY A 308 6.86 9.71 -26.28
C GLY A 308 5.47 10.08 -25.76
N VAL A 309 4.78 11.05 -26.35
CA VAL A 309 3.35 11.30 -26.10
C VAL A 309 2.53 10.69 -27.22
N TYR A 310 1.44 9.98 -26.88
CA TYR A 310 0.52 9.42 -27.87
C TYR A 310 -0.16 10.52 -28.69
N HIS A 311 -0.13 10.38 -30.02
CA HIS A 311 -0.84 11.26 -30.95
C HIS A 311 -1.67 10.44 -31.95
N TRP A 312 -2.86 10.92 -32.32
CA TRP A 312 -3.63 10.39 -33.42
C TRP A 312 -2.85 10.44 -34.74
N ILE A 313 -2.96 9.35 -35.50
CA ILE A 313 -2.52 9.21 -36.89
C ILE A 313 -3.70 8.74 -37.75
N GLY A 314 -3.55 8.81 -39.07
CA GLY A 314 -4.66 8.65 -40.01
C GLY A 314 -5.15 7.22 -40.24
N LEU A 315 -4.68 6.23 -39.47
CA LEU A 315 -5.06 4.83 -39.66
C LEU A 315 -6.37 4.53 -38.93
N THR A 316 -7.31 3.90 -39.62
CA THR A 316 -8.62 3.52 -39.09
C THR A 316 -9.17 2.28 -39.81
N ASP A 317 -9.99 1.48 -39.15
CA ASP A 317 -10.79 0.40 -39.74
C ASP A 317 -12.31 0.59 -39.48
N LYS A 318 -12.73 1.80 -39.09
CA LYS A 318 -14.14 2.20 -38.81
C LYS A 318 -15.12 1.81 -39.92
N ASN A 319 -14.66 1.75 -41.17
CA ASN A 319 -15.48 1.34 -42.31
C ASN A 319 -15.71 -0.18 -42.37
N THR A 320 -14.71 -0.99 -42.00
CA THR A 320 -14.77 -2.46 -42.05
C THR A 320 -13.75 -3.01 -41.06
N GLU A 321 -14.24 -3.51 -39.92
CA GLU A 321 -13.45 -4.13 -38.86
C GLU A 321 -12.38 -5.09 -39.41
N GLY A 322 -11.14 -4.90 -38.95
CA GLY A 322 -9.96 -5.67 -39.36
C GLY A 322 -9.38 -5.27 -40.71
N THR A 323 -9.97 -4.28 -41.40
CA THR A 323 -9.45 -3.73 -42.67
C THR A 323 -8.99 -2.29 -42.48
N TRP A 324 -7.71 -2.15 -42.11
CA TRP A 324 -7.08 -0.85 -41.88
C TRP A 324 -6.86 -0.06 -43.18
N GLN A 325 -7.13 1.24 -43.12
CA GLN A 325 -6.95 2.19 -44.22
C GLN A 325 -6.45 3.53 -43.69
N TRP A 326 -5.63 4.22 -44.49
CA TRP A 326 -5.22 5.60 -44.19
C TRP A 326 -6.26 6.59 -44.72
N VAL A 327 -6.62 7.57 -43.91
CA VAL A 327 -7.62 8.60 -44.27
C VAL A 327 -7.15 9.53 -45.39
N ASP A 328 -5.83 9.66 -45.58
CA ASP A 328 -5.20 10.41 -46.68
C ASP A 328 -5.23 9.66 -48.03
N GLY A 329 -5.75 8.42 -48.06
CA GLY A 329 -5.82 7.57 -49.23
C GLY A 329 -4.54 6.79 -49.56
N THR A 330 -3.49 6.91 -48.74
CA THR A 330 -2.28 6.12 -48.88
C THR A 330 -2.59 4.63 -48.74
N PRO A 331 -2.06 3.74 -49.61
CA PRO A 331 -2.26 2.30 -49.46
C PRO A 331 -1.69 1.77 -48.14
N TYR A 332 -2.49 1.05 -47.37
CA TYR A 332 -2.03 0.36 -46.16
C TYR A 332 -1.26 -0.92 -46.53
N ASN A 333 -0.09 -1.12 -45.91
CA ASN A 333 0.72 -2.32 -46.06
C ASN A 333 0.98 -2.97 -44.69
N GLU A 334 0.31 -4.08 -44.43
CA GLU A 334 0.40 -4.82 -43.15
C GLU A 334 1.83 -5.26 -42.81
N SER A 335 2.66 -5.60 -43.81
CA SER A 335 4.05 -6.03 -43.60
C SER A 335 4.98 -4.91 -43.09
N GLN A 336 4.53 -3.65 -43.19
CA GLN A 336 5.25 -2.48 -42.71
C GLN A 336 4.48 -1.78 -41.57
N ALA A 337 3.54 -2.48 -40.95
CA ALA A 337 2.80 -1.93 -39.83
C ALA A 337 3.66 -1.83 -38.57
N PHE A 338 3.52 -0.73 -37.82
CA PHE A 338 4.32 -0.48 -36.62
C PHE A 338 3.52 -0.72 -35.33
N TRP A 339 2.64 -1.73 -35.32
CA TRP A 339 1.88 -2.13 -34.13
C TRP A 339 2.79 -2.42 -32.94
N ASN A 340 2.30 -2.07 -31.75
CA ASN A 340 2.92 -2.48 -30.51
C ASN A 340 2.72 -3.99 -30.28
N LYS A 341 3.43 -4.55 -29.30
CA LYS A 341 3.27 -5.95 -28.96
C LYS A 341 1.82 -6.23 -28.56
N ASN A 342 1.21 -7.24 -29.20
CA ASN A 342 -0.19 -7.64 -29.02
C ASN A 342 -1.21 -6.59 -29.49
N GLN A 343 -0.86 -5.74 -30.45
CA GLN A 343 -1.78 -4.80 -31.09
C GLN A 343 -1.94 -5.14 -32.59
N PRO A 344 -3.06 -4.79 -33.22
CA PRO A 344 -4.27 -4.24 -32.58
C PRO A 344 -5.03 -5.33 -31.80
N ASP A 345 -5.65 -4.99 -30.67
CA ASP A 345 -6.39 -5.96 -29.84
C ASP A 345 -7.90 -5.72 -29.76
N ASN A 346 -8.40 -4.64 -30.35
CA ASN A 346 -9.79 -4.20 -30.31
C ASN A 346 -10.41 -4.43 -28.93
N TRP A 347 -9.85 -3.75 -27.93
CA TRP A 347 -10.07 -4.08 -26.53
C TRP A 347 -11.56 -4.22 -26.19
N HIS A 348 -11.92 -5.31 -25.52
CA HIS A 348 -13.31 -5.59 -25.19
C HIS A 348 -13.83 -4.72 -24.04
N TYR A 349 -14.54 -3.65 -24.37
CA TYR A 349 -15.25 -2.80 -23.40
C TYR A 349 -16.67 -3.32 -23.08
N GLU A 350 -17.15 -3.09 -21.85
CA GLU A 350 -18.46 -3.57 -21.36
C GLU A 350 -19.67 -3.13 -22.21
N LYS A 351 -19.54 -2.04 -22.99
CA LYS A 351 -20.61 -1.46 -23.82
C LYS A 351 -20.50 -1.81 -25.30
N GLY A 352 -19.62 -2.74 -25.67
CA GLY A 352 -19.37 -3.08 -27.07
C GLY A 352 -18.76 -1.94 -27.88
N LEU A 353 -18.03 -1.04 -27.21
CA LEU A 353 -17.21 -0.03 -27.88
C LEU A 353 -16.06 -0.73 -28.60
N LYS A 354 -15.66 -0.17 -29.74
CA LYS A 354 -14.61 -0.71 -30.61
C LYS A 354 -13.49 0.29 -30.81
N GLU A 355 -12.29 -0.21 -30.91
CA GLU A 355 -11.08 0.59 -31.10
C GLU A 355 -10.79 0.75 -32.58
N ASP A 356 -11.53 1.63 -33.24
CA ASP A 356 -11.47 1.73 -34.71
C ASP A 356 -10.44 2.78 -35.21
N CYS A 357 -9.67 3.40 -34.31
CA CYS A 357 -8.76 4.52 -34.61
C CYS A 357 -7.38 4.32 -34.00
N VAL A 358 -6.32 4.85 -34.62
CA VAL A 358 -4.94 4.55 -34.20
C VAL A 358 -4.20 5.78 -33.69
N HIS A 359 -3.63 5.66 -32.50
CA HIS A 359 -2.62 6.59 -31.98
C HIS A 359 -1.22 5.96 -31.99
N THR A 360 -0.21 6.81 -32.13
CA THR A 360 1.21 6.42 -32.16
C THR A 360 1.98 7.11 -31.04
N GLN A 361 2.88 6.36 -30.42
CA GLN A 361 3.94 6.88 -29.55
C GLN A 361 5.29 6.51 -30.17
N VAL A 362 5.82 5.32 -29.84
CA VAL A 362 6.94 4.67 -30.54
C VAL A 362 6.43 3.60 -31.51
N LYS A 363 5.32 2.97 -31.15
CA LYS A 363 4.58 1.96 -31.90
C LYS A 363 3.09 2.33 -31.84
N TRP A 364 2.30 1.71 -32.70
CA TRP A 364 0.87 1.97 -32.87
C TRP A 364 0.04 1.14 -31.89
N ASN A 365 -1.12 1.67 -31.55
CA ASN A 365 -2.13 1.04 -30.72
C ASN A 365 -3.49 1.44 -31.29
N ASP A 366 -4.42 0.50 -31.39
CA ASP A 366 -5.81 0.85 -31.71
C ASP A 366 -6.48 1.40 -30.45
N MET A 367 -7.38 2.35 -30.61
CA MET A 367 -7.98 3.06 -29.49
C MET A 367 -9.38 3.56 -29.87
N LEU A 368 -10.24 3.72 -28.86
CA LEU A 368 -11.56 4.32 -29.01
C LEU A 368 -11.45 5.72 -29.67
N CYS A 369 -12.04 5.90 -30.84
CA CYS A 369 -11.97 7.14 -31.64
C CYS A 369 -12.41 8.40 -30.88
N ASP A 370 -13.32 8.26 -29.91
CA ASP A 370 -13.87 9.36 -29.10
C ASP A 370 -12.93 9.81 -27.98
N GLN A 371 -11.75 9.18 -27.83
CA GLN A 371 -10.77 9.60 -26.82
C GLN A 371 -10.01 10.86 -27.26
N PRO A 372 -9.77 11.81 -26.34
CA PRO A 372 -9.04 13.01 -26.67
C PRO A 372 -7.52 12.75 -26.66
N TYR A 373 -6.89 12.81 -27.83
CA TYR A 373 -5.43 12.80 -27.98
C TYR A 373 -4.95 14.01 -28.79
N PRO A 374 -3.70 14.45 -28.60
CA PRO A 374 -2.97 15.21 -29.61
C PRO A 374 -2.99 14.49 -30.96
N TRP A 375 -2.69 15.18 -32.05
CA TRP A 375 -2.76 14.61 -33.39
C TRP A 375 -1.64 15.15 -34.28
N ILE A 376 -1.39 14.42 -35.37
CA ILE A 376 -0.38 14.79 -36.35
C ILE A 376 -1.07 14.95 -37.70
N CYS A 377 -1.02 16.15 -38.28
CA CYS A 377 -1.43 16.35 -39.67
C CYS A 377 -0.22 16.18 -40.60
N GLN A 378 -0.48 15.79 -41.84
CA GLN A 378 0.50 15.64 -42.90
C GLN A 378 -0.04 16.16 -44.23
N LYS A 379 0.83 16.82 -45.00
CA LYS A 379 0.58 17.16 -46.40
C LYS A 379 1.86 17.15 -47.22
N VAL A 380 1.71 16.96 -48.52
CA VAL A 380 2.79 17.24 -49.48
C VAL A 380 2.67 18.72 -49.85
N PRO A 381 3.69 19.56 -49.57
CA PRO A 381 3.66 20.96 -49.97
C PRO A 381 3.57 21.09 -51.48
N GLU A 382 2.58 21.81 -51.99
CA GLU A 382 2.49 22.15 -53.41
C GLU A 382 3.60 23.18 -53.74
N LEU A 383 4.67 22.72 -54.40
CA LEU A 383 5.71 23.60 -54.90
C LEU A 383 5.33 24.04 -56.33
N PRO A 384 5.23 25.36 -56.62
CA PRO A 384 5.02 25.82 -57.99
C PRO A 384 6.19 25.37 -58.86
N GLY A 385 5.95 24.39 -59.73
CA GLY A 385 6.94 23.81 -60.65
C GLY A 385 7.00 22.28 -60.71
N SER A 386 6.34 21.54 -59.81
CA SER A 386 6.27 20.08 -59.91
C SER A 386 5.11 19.61 -60.78
N THR A 387 5.15 19.95 -62.07
CA THR A 387 4.46 19.13 -63.09
C THR A 387 5.30 17.88 -63.34
N PRO A 388 4.75 16.65 -63.27
CA PRO A 388 5.42 15.47 -63.79
C PRO A 388 5.36 15.55 -65.32
N GLY A 389 6.42 16.06 -65.93
CA GLY A 389 6.41 16.38 -67.35
C GLY A 389 7.77 16.63 -67.95
N CYS A 390 8.70 15.70 -67.80
CA CYS A 390 9.71 15.50 -68.84
C CYS A 390 10.24 14.06 -68.80
N GLY A 391 9.89 13.28 -69.82
CA GLY A 391 10.50 11.98 -70.09
C GLY A 391 9.53 10.82 -70.20
N GLN A 392 8.73 10.78 -71.28
CA GLN A 392 8.60 9.55 -72.05
C GLN A 392 8.20 9.87 -73.49
N ALA A 393 9.04 9.39 -74.41
CA ALA A 393 8.92 9.56 -75.84
C ALA A 393 7.75 8.75 -76.39
N HIS A 394 6.92 9.37 -77.23
CA HIS A 394 6.22 8.65 -78.28
C HIS A 394 6.74 9.12 -79.64
N HIS A 395 7.40 8.17 -80.30
CA HIS A 395 7.79 8.21 -81.70
C HIS A 395 6.62 8.63 -82.61
N LEU A 396 6.80 9.67 -83.40
CA LEU A 396 6.09 9.86 -84.67
C LEU A 396 7.07 10.35 -85.74
N SER A 397 7.09 9.61 -86.85
CA SER A 397 7.97 9.75 -88.03
C SER A 397 7.81 11.09 -88.78
N PRO A 398 8.80 11.48 -89.62
CA PRO A 398 8.76 12.75 -90.34
C PRO A 398 7.93 12.69 -91.62
N ILE A 399 7.14 13.74 -91.87
CA ILE A 399 6.50 13.99 -93.17
C ILE A 399 7.22 15.19 -93.84
N LEU A 400 7.74 14.95 -95.04
CA LEU A 400 8.34 15.93 -95.95
C LEU A 400 7.27 16.89 -96.54
N PRO A 401 7.66 18.09 -96.99
CA PRO A 401 6.72 19.10 -97.47
C PRO A 401 6.41 18.94 -98.96
N HIS A 402 5.17 19.21 -99.35
CA HIS A 402 4.85 19.61 -100.73
C HIS A 402 4.05 20.91 -100.76
N ARG A 403 4.55 21.78 -101.62
CA ARG A 403 4.02 23.09 -102.04
C ARG A 403 3.21 22.92 -103.32
N ALA A 404 2.36 23.92 -103.61
CA ALA A 404 1.57 24.19 -104.83
C ALA A 404 0.17 23.55 -104.83
N THR A 405 -0.93 24.19 -105.22
CA THR A 405 -1.16 25.47 -105.91
C THR A 405 -2.66 25.85 -105.80
N ASN A 406 -2.94 27.13 -106.04
CA ASN A 406 -4.23 27.78 -106.27
C ASN A 406 -5.31 26.93 -106.95
N ASP A 407 -6.57 27.09 -106.51
CA ASP A 407 -7.66 27.41 -107.45
C ASP A 407 -8.80 28.18 -106.76
N SER A 408 -9.63 28.77 -107.60
CA SER A 408 -10.43 29.97 -107.45
C SER A 408 -11.92 29.69 -107.67
N GLY A 409 -12.78 30.54 -107.10
CA GLY A 409 -14.23 30.53 -107.32
C GLY A 409 -14.98 29.55 -106.40
N THR A 410 -16.17 29.81 -105.88
CA THR A 410 -17.22 30.74 -106.27
C THR A 410 -18.21 30.83 -105.09
N VAL A 411 -18.68 32.04 -104.75
CA VAL A 411 -19.83 32.37 -103.87
C VAL A 411 -21.10 32.18 -104.73
N PRO A 412 -22.28 31.71 -104.24
CA PRO A 412 -23.14 32.57 -103.40
C PRO A 412 -24.22 31.96 -102.49
N GLY A 413 -24.68 32.82 -101.58
CA GLY A 413 -26.10 32.94 -101.21
C GLY A 413 -26.41 32.57 -99.76
N SER A 414 -26.69 33.54 -98.89
CA SER A 414 -28.07 33.97 -98.53
C SER A 414 -28.58 33.17 -97.31
N ALA A 415 -29.17 33.71 -96.23
CA ALA A 415 -29.61 35.04 -95.86
C ALA A 415 -29.99 35.02 -94.35
N SER A 416 -30.13 36.22 -93.74
CA SER A 416 -31.12 36.63 -92.70
C SER A 416 -31.40 35.73 -91.49
N SER A 417 -31.46 36.17 -90.24
CA SER A 417 -32.15 37.34 -89.64
C SER A 417 -31.80 37.30 -88.14
N ILE A 418 -31.29 38.34 -87.48
CA ILE A 418 -32.01 39.50 -86.91
C ILE A 418 -33.15 39.15 -85.93
N ARG A 419 -33.05 39.82 -84.76
CA ARG A 419 -34.04 40.23 -83.73
C ARG A 419 -34.27 39.24 -82.57
N THR A 420 -34.23 39.67 -81.31
CA THR A 420 -34.20 41.03 -80.72
C THR A 420 -33.59 40.98 -79.34
#